data_AF-A0A553SS24-F1
#
_entry.id   AF-A0A553SS24-F1
#
_cell.length_a   1.000
_cell.length_b   1.000
_cell.length_c   1.000
_cell.angle_alpha   90.00
_cell.angle_beta   90.00
_cell.angle_gamma   90.00
#
_symmetry.space_group_name_H-M   'P 1'
#
loop_
_entity.id
_entity.type
_entity.pdbx_description
1 polymer ?
#
loop_
_entity_poly.entity_id
_entity_poly.type
_entity_poly.pdbx_seq_one_letter_code
_entity_poly.pdbx_strand_id
1 'polypeptide(L)'
;MTDKREQYDSRLEKIDEQICGLINKRKSIASKSSFPSPQLIASWSTKYDLYEDFLDGLFHHLLHEDLFKPYPDPKGFRKNIPILKSCERDNLFFTVTFVRQYENASIVNLTMDKEPQENGEYLHEFTFLELSIENNGVEYDCRDIGGGGSDGHMSHTYTVSPPLPDDMSAVKFLFKEYKEPLQRVPTGIEFVIAVAE
;
A
#
# COMPACT_ATOMS: atom_id res chain seq x y z
N MET A 1 6.18 31.78 -9.15
CA MET A 1 6.96 30.76 -8.41
C MET A 1 7.94 30.18 -9.40
N THR A 2 9.23 30.49 -9.27
CA THR A 2 10.28 29.88 -10.09
C THR A 2 10.48 28.45 -9.63
N ASP A 3 10.49 27.49 -10.55
CA ASP A 3 10.74 26.08 -10.21
C ASP A 3 12.16 25.97 -9.61
N LYS A 4 12.28 25.47 -8.38
CA LYS A 4 13.59 25.33 -7.71
C LYS A 4 14.57 24.46 -8.51
N ARG A 5 14.06 23.60 -9.41
CA ARG A 5 14.88 22.77 -10.32
C ARG A 5 15.70 23.59 -11.31
N GLU A 6 15.33 24.85 -11.57
CA GLU A 6 16.07 25.76 -12.46
C GLU A 6 17.33 26.36 -11.79
N GLN A 7 17.53 26.13 -10.49
CA GLN A 7 18.70 26.61 -9.71
C GLN A 7 19.60 25.47 -9.22
N TYR A 8 19.60 24.33 -9.91
CA TYR A 8 20.41 23.17 -9.54
C TYR A 8 21.92 23.45 -9.64
N ASP A 9 22.68 23.07 -8.60
CA ASP A 9 24.14 23.18 -8.59
C ASP A 9 24.76 21.98 -9.28
N SER A 10 25.27 22.16 -10.51
CA SER A 10 25.93 21.13 -11.31
C SER A 10 27.07 20.39 -10.60
N ARG A 11 27.67 20.95 -9.53
CA ARG A 11 28.70 20.25 -8.75
C ARG A 11 28.16 19.02 -8.03
N LEU A 12 26.84 18.96 -7.81
CA LEU A 12 26.16 17.85 -7.15
C LEU A 12 25.85 16.69 -8.10
N GLU A 13 25.88 16.90 -9.42
CA GLU A 13 25.41 15.92 -10.42
C GLU A 13 26.08 14.55 -10.27
N LYS A 14 27.41 14.55 -10.14
CA LYS A 14 28.19 13.32 -9.97
C LYS A 14 27.95 12.63 -8.62
N ILE A 15 27.57 13.38 -7.59
CA ILE A 15 27.25 12.84 -6.26
C ILE A 15 25.84 12.23 -6.30
N ASP A 16 24.87 12.94 -6.87
CA ASP A 16 23.48 12.49 -6.98
C ASP A 16 23.38 11.23 -7.86
N GLU A 17 24.15 11.14 -8.94
CA GLU A 17 24.26 9.92 -9.74
C GLU A 17 24.82 8.74 -8.92
N GLN A 18 25.85 8.97 -8.11
CA GLN A 18 26.39 7.93 -7.22
C GLN A 18 25.38 7.50 -6.15
N ILE A 19 24.60 8.44 -5.61
CA ILE A 19 23.51 8.14 -4.69
C ILE A 19 22.50 7.22 -5.38
N CYS A 20 22.04 7.55 -6.59
CA CYS A 20 21.15 6.69 -7.38
C CYS A 20 21.75 5.28 -7.60
N GLY A 21 23.04 5.20 -7.95
CA GLY A 21 23.74 3.93 -8.12
C GLY A 21 23.79 3.08 -6.84
N LEU A 22 24.05 3.72 -5.69
CA LEU A 22 24.06 3.06 -4.37
C LEU A 22 22.67 2.61 -3.94
N ILE A 23 21.64 3.40 -4.19
CA ILE A 23 20.24 3.05 -3.93
C ILE A 23 19.86 1.81 -4.74
N ASN A 24 20.15 1.80 -6.04
CA ASN A 24 19.87 0.64 -6.90
C ASN A 24 20.62 -0.62 -6.42
N LYS A 25 21.90 -0.47 -6.06
CA LYS A 25 22.68 -1.58 -5.50
C LYS A 25 22.07 -2.10 -4.20
N ARG A 26 21.67 -1.22 -3.27
CA ARG A 26 20.99 -1.60 -2.02
C ARG A 26 19.69 -2.35 -2.33
N LYS A 27 18.87 -1.85 -3.24
CA LYS A 27 17.60 -2.49 -3.65
C LYS A 27 17.82 -3.92 -4.15
N SER A 28 18.87 -4.16 -4.93
CA SER A 28 19.16 -5.50 -5.48
C SER A 28 19.55 -6.56 -4.44
N ILE A 29 20.00 -6.15 -3.24
CA ILE A 29 20.45 -7.06 -2.17
C ILE A 29 19.55 -7.02 -0.94
N ALA A 30 18.68 -6.02 -0.83
CA ALA A 30 17.83 -5.81 0.33
C ALA A 30 16.69 -6.82 0.40
N SER A 31 16.34 -7.21 1.62
CA SER A 31 15.12 -7.93 1.97
C SER A 31 14.21 -7.03 2.81
N LYS A 32 13.00 -7.48 3.12
CA LYS A 32 12.09 -6.77 4.04
C LYS A 32 12.70 -6.52 5.43
N SER A 33 13.72 -7.29 5.83
CA SER A 33 14.43 -7.12 7.12
C SER A 33 15.72 -6.30 7.02
N SER A 34 15.98 -5.62 5.89
CA SER A 34 17.23 -4.87 5.66
C SER A 34 17.23 -3.43 6.18
N PHE A 35 16.41 -3.15 7.20
CA PHE A 35 16.40 -1.85 7.88
C PHE A 35 17.60 -1.74 8.84
N PRO A 36 18.34 -0.61 8.88
CA PRO A 36 19.47 -0.43 9.79
C PRO A 36 19.03 -0.49 11.26
N SER A 37 19.86 -1.07 12.13
CA SER A 37 19.56 -1.07 13.56
C SER A 37 19.70 0.33 14.18
N PRO A 38 19.05 0.63 15.31
CA PRO A 38 19.20 1.92 15.99
C PRO A 38 20.66 2.26 16.32
N GLN A 39 21.47 1.24 16.66
CA GLN A 39 22.90 1.42 16.94
C GLN A 39 23.70 1.84 15.70
N LEU A 40 23.35 1.32 14.51
CA LEU A 40 23.96 1.73 13.25
C LEU A 40 23.57 3.16 12.90
N ILE A 41 22.28 3.52 13.07
CA ILE A 41 21.77 4.88 12.82
C ILE A 41 22.50 5.89 13.71
N ALA A 42 22.58 5.66 15.02
CA ALA A 42 23.28 6.54 15.96
C ALA A 42 24.78 6.68 15.62
N SER A 43 25.42 5.56 15.22
CA SER A 43 26.83 5.57 14.80
C SER A 43 27.06 6.41 13.54
N TRP A 44 26.19 6.29 12.53
CA TRP A 44 26.31 7.06 11.28
C TRP A 44 25.92 8.51 11.45
N SER A 45 24.91 8.80 12.27
CA SER A 45 24.53 10.15 12.70
C SER A 45 25.73 10.90 13.26
N THR A 46 26.40 10.32 14.26
CA THR A 46 27.61 10.91 14.87
C THR A 46 28.76 11.02 13.87
N LYS A 47 28.97 10.00 13.03
CA LYS A 47 30.12 9.96 12.10
C LYS A 47 30.02 11.01 10.99
N TYR A 48 28.83 11.22 10.45
CA TYR A 48 28.60 12.06 9.28
C TYR A 48 27.93 13.40 9.62
N ASP A 49 27.69 13.69 10.90
CA ASP A 49 27.00 14.88 11.39
C ASP A 49 25.59 15.04 10.76
N LEU A 50 24.80 13.96 10.84
CA LEU A 50 23.44 13.89 10.32
C LEU A 50 22.46 13.60 11.46
N TYR A 51 21.24 14.14 11.37
CA TYR A 51 20.20 13.84 12.36
C TYR A 51 19.74 12.38 12.28
N GLU A 52 19.52 11.75 13.43
CA GLU A 52 19.04 10.36 13.50
C GLU A 52 17.69 10.19 12.81
N ASP A 53 16.72 11.09 13.08
CA ASP A 53 15.40 11.08 12.45
C ASP A 53 15.46 11.22 10.91
N PHE A 54 16.45 11.98 10.41
CA PHE A 54 16.66 12.10 8.97
C PHE A 54 17.13 10.77 8.35
N LEU A 55 18.07 10.09 9.02
CA LEU A 55 18.55 8.78 8.58
C LEU A 55 17.44 7.74 8.66
N ASP A 56 16.68 7.71 9.77
CA ASP A 56 15.56 6.80 9.94
C ASP A 56 14.52 6.98 8.83
N GLY A 57 14.11 8.23 8.57
CA GLY A 57 13.20 8.57 7.49
C GLY A 57 13.75 8.17 6.11
N LEU A 58 15.03 8.47 5.83
CA LEU A 58 15.68 8.09 4.57
C LEU A 58 15.63 6.57 4.36
N PHE A 59 16.01 5.77 5.36
CA PHE A 59 16.04 4.32 5.20
C PHE A 59 14.63 3.71 5.11
N HIS A 60 13.61 4.32 5.71
CA HIS A 60 12.21 3.95 5.47
C HIS A 60 11.82 4.15 4.01
N HIS A 61 12.14 5.32 3.43
CA HIS A 61 11.87 5.60 2.01
C HIS A 61 12.64 4.65 1.07
N LEU A 62 13.90 4.33 1.39
CA LEU A 62 14.71 3.40 0.61
C LEU A 62 14.20 1.95 0.70
N LEU A 63 13.53 1.57 1.79
CA LEU A 63 12.94 0.24 1.94
C LEU A 63 11.60 0.14 1.20
N HIS A 64 10.84 1.23 1.14
CA HIS A 64 9.49 1.31 0.57
C HIS A 64 9.45 2.16 -0.71
N GLU A 65 10.48 2.06 -1.56
CA GLU A 65 10.55 2.78 -2.83
C GLU A 65 9.39 2.41 -3.77
N ASP A 66 8.83 1.21 -3.61
CA ASP A 66 7.67 0.74 -4.38
C ASP A 66 6.42 1.61 -4.15
N LEU A 67 6.32 2.33 -3.02
CA LEU A 67 5.26 3.32 -2.78
C LEU A 67 5.29 4.47 -3.78
N PHE A 68 6.41 4.71 -4.44
CA PHE A 68 6.59 5.76 -5.46
C PHE A 68 6.36 5.27 -6.89
N LYS A 69 6.06 3.97 -7.08
CA LYS A 69 5.73 3.44 -8.39
C LYS A 69 4.51 4.19 -8.97
N PRO A 70 4.56 4.66 -10.23
CA PRO A 70 3.43 5.35 -10.83
C PRO A 70 2.17 4.50 -10.79
N TYR A 71 1.05 5.12 -10.41
CA TYR A 71 -0.26 4.46 -10.42
C TYR A 71 -0.64 4.10 -11.87
N PRO A 72 -1.00 2.84 -12.16
CA PRO A 72 -1.53 2.49 -13.46
C PRO A 72 -2.93 3.10 -13.58
N ASP A 73 -3.03 4.22 -14.30
CA ASP A 73 -4.30 4.85 -14.65
C ASP A 73 -5.16 3.85 -15.45
N PRO A 74 -6.31 3.37 -14.91
CA PRO A 74 -7.12 2.35 -15.57
C PRO A 74 -7.74 2.87 -16.87
N LYS A 75 -7.52 2.14 -17.97
CA LYS A 75 -7.95 2.52 -19.34
C LYS A 75 -8.67 1.38 -20.04
N GLY A 76 -9.67 1.73 -20.85
CA GLY A 76 -10.48 0.75 -21.58
C GLY A 76 -11.35 -0.07 -20.64
N PHE A 77 -12.37 0.56 -20.03
CA PHE A 77 -13.32 -0.16 -19.18
C PHE A 77 -13.97 -1.31 -19.98
N ARG A 78 -13.89 -2.53 -19.44
CA ARG A 78 -14.41 -3.75 -20.04
C ARG A 78 -15.75 -4.14 -19.41
N LYS A 79 -15.80 -4.28 -18.08
CA LYS A 79 -17.01 -4.69 -17.35
C LYS A 79 -16.91 -4.48 -15.84
N ASN A 80 -18.06 -4.56 -15.16
CA ASN A 80 -18.16 -4.61 -13.71
C ASN A 80 -18.63 -6.00 -13.28
N ILE A 81 -17.82 -6.70 -12.48
CA ILE A 81 -18.11 -8.03 -11.96
C ILE A 81 -18.62 -7.85 -10.51
N PRO A 82 -19.89 -8.17 -10.21
CA PRO A 82 -20.38 -8.18 -8.84
C PRO A 82 -19.73 -9.33 -8.09
N ILE A 83 -19.15 -9.04 -6.92
CA ILE A 83 -18.55 -10.06 -6.05
C ILE A 83 -19.48 -10.30 -4.86
N LEU A 84 -19.85 -9.25 -4.12
CA LEU A 84 -20.76 -9.28 -2.97
C LEU A 84 -20.43 -10.43 -2.00
N LYS A 85 -19.15 -10.62 -1.72
CA LYS A 85 -18.67 -11.59 -0.73
C LYS A 85 -18.16 -10.83 0.48
N SER A 86 -18.54 -11.33 1.65
CA SER A 86 -18.26 -10.68 2.92
C SER A 86 -17.66 -11.62 3.94
N CYS A 87 -16.99 -11.05 4.93
CA CYS A 87 -16.62 -11.73 6.15
C CYS A 87 -16.77 -10.79 7.35
N GLU A 88 -17.04 -11.36 8.51
CA GLU A 88 -17.16 -10.62 9.77
C GLU A 88 -15.92 -10.87 10.64
N ARG A 89 -15.32 -9.81 11.17
CA ARG A 89 -14.18 -9.85 12.11
C ARG A 89 -14.28 -8.68 13.07
N ASP A 90 -14.11 -8.93 14.37
CA ASP A 90 -14.07 -7.89 15.41
C ASP A 90 -15.26 -6.90 15.36
N ASN A 91 -16.47 -7.41 15.12
CA ASN A 91 -17.72 -6.65 14.94
C ASN A 91 -17.71 -5.67 13.74
N LEU A 92 -16.83 -5.91 12.77
CA LEU A 92 -16.79 -5.23 11.48
C LEU A 92 -17.18 -6.21 10.37
N PHE A 93 -18.00 -5.71 9.45
CA PHE A 93 -18.41 -6.42 8.24
C PHE A 93 -17.58 -5.91 7.07
N PHE A 94 -16.72 -6.76 6.54
CA PHE A 94 -15.91 -6.46 5.36
C PHE A 94 -16.57 -7.06 4.13
N THR A 95 -16.78 -6.28 3.08
CA THR A 95 -17.43 -6.75 1.85
C THR A 95 -16.67 -6.31 0.61
N VAL A 96 -16.19 -7.26 -0.20
CA VAL A 96 -15.77 -6.95 -1.57
C VAL A 96 -17.02 -6.86 -2.42
N THR A 97 -17.38 -5.63 -2.82
CA THR A 97 -18.66 -5.37 -3.49
C THR A 97 -18.59 -5.73 -4.98
N PHE A 98 -17.57 -5.23 -5.68
CA PHE A 98 -17.37 -5.45 -7.10
C PHE A 98 -15.89 -5.38 -7.49
N VAL A 99 -15.60 -5.92 -8.68
CA VAL A 99 -14.36 -5.68 -9.41
C VAL A 99 -14.68 -5.07 -10.77
N ARG A 100 -14.17 -3.87 -11.04
CA ARG A 100 -14.21 -3.29 -12.39
C ARG A 100 -12.97 -3.73 -13.16
N GLN A 101 -13.20 -4.22 -14.36
CA GLN A 101 -12.18 -4.70 -15.26
C GLN A 101 -11.87 -3.63 -16.30
N TYR A 102 -10.60 -3.30 -16.44
CA TYR A 102 -10.06 -2.45 -17.51
C TYR A 102 -9.11 -3.31 -18.37
N GLU A 103 -8.59 -2.76 -19.46
CA GLU A 103 -7.65 -3.46 -20.33
C GLU A 103 -6.28 -3.64 -19.65
N ASN A 104 -5.85 -2.66 -18.85
CA ASN A 104 -4.51 -2.61 -18.24
C ASN A 104 -4.49 -2.85 -16.72
N ALA A 105 -5.64 -2.86 -16.06
CA ALA A 105 -5.77 -3.02 -14.61
C ALA A 105 -7.18 -3.48 -14.20
N SER A 106 -7.34 -3.81 -12.93
CA SER A 106 -8.65 -3.99 -12.30
C SER A 106 -8.80 -3.05 -11.11
N ILE A 107 -10.03 -2.63 -10.83
CA ILE A 107 -10.37 -1.87 -9.63
C ILE A 107 -11.19 -2.77 -8.71
N VAL A 108 -10.72 -3.00 -7.49
CA VAL A 108 -11.41 -3.74 -6.43
C VAL A 108 -12.01 -2.74 -5.45
N ASN A 109 -13.29 -2.90 -5.13
CA ASN A 109 -13.94 -2.09 -4.10
C ASN A 109 -14.24 -2.93 -2.86
N LEU A 110 -13.81 -2.44 -1.70
CA LEU A 110 -14.07 -3.00 -0.38
C LEU A 110 -14.91 -2.01 0.41
N THR A 111 -15.91 -2.49 1.13
CA THR A 111 -16.56 -1.73 2.20
C THR A 111 -16.27 -2.37 3.55
N MET A 112 -16.26 -1.54 4.58
CA MET A 112 -16.20 -1.90 5.98
C MET A 112 -17.37 -1.23 6.68
N ASP A 113 -18.20 -2.03 7.32
CA ASP A 113 -19.43 -1.58 7.96
C ASP A 113 -19.40 -2.00 9.44
N LYS A 114 -19.71 -1.08 10.35
CA LYS A 114 -19.84 -1.31 11.79
C LYS A 114 -21.28 -1.02 12.20
N GLU A 115 -21.91 -1.95 12.90
CA GLU A 115 -23.24 -1.70 13.47
C GLU A 115 -23.17 -0.57 14.51
N PRO A 116 -24.17 0.33 14.54
CA PRO A 116 -24.20 1.42 15.52
C PRO A 116 -24.24 0.87 16.94
N GLN A 117 -23.22 1.17 17.74
CA GLN A 117 -23.22 0.89 19.18
C GLN A 117 -23.92 2.06 19.91
N GLU A 118 -24.72 1.76 20.94
CA GLU A 118 -25.45 2.78 21.74
C GLU A 118 -24.52 3.89 22.31
N ASN A 119 -23.23 3.59 22.46
CA ASN A 119 -22.25 4.47 23.10
C ASN A 119 -21.53 5.44 22.15
N GLY A 120 -21.90 5.46 20.85
CA GLY A 120 -21.36 6.44 19.91
C GLY A 120 -19.84 6.32 19.68
N GLU A 121 -19.25 5.15 19.93
CA GLU A 121 -17.87 4.88 19.55
C GLU A 121 -17.80 4.83 18.02
N TYR A 122 -17.51 5.99 17.44
CA TYR A 122 -17.13 6.17 16.04
C TYR A 122 -16.12 5.09 15.66
N LEU A 123 -16.09 4.68 14.38
CA LEU A 123 -14.97 3.93 13.82
C LEU A 123 -13.70 4.75 14.09
N HIS A 124 -13.07 4.43 15.20
CA HIS A 124 -11.87 5.07 15.67
C HIS A 124 -10.78 4.60 14.71
N GLU A 125 -10.17 5.60 14.07
CA GLU A 125 -8.93 5.49 13.29
C GLU A 125 -9.12 4.98 11.86
N PHE A 126 -8.64 5.79 10.91
CA PHE A 126 -8.51 5.40 9.51
C PHE A 126 -7.64 4.15 9.44
N THR A 127 -8.24 3.01 9.13
CA THR A 127 -7.54 1.75 9.06
C THR A 127 -6.90 1.59 7.69
N PHE A 128 -5.58 1.43 7.67
CA PHE A 128 -4.83 1.21 6.44
C PHE A 128 -4.88 -0.26 6.10
N LEU A 129 -5.72 -0.62 5.14
CA LEU A 129 -5.87 -1.98 4.67
C LEU A 129 -5.06 -2.18 3.39
N GLU A 130 -4.03 -3.01 3.45
CA GLU A 130 -3.31 -3.46 2.27
C GLU A 130 -4.03 -4.66 1.65
N LEU A 131 -4.26 -4.60 0.34
CA LEU A 131 -4.77 -5.71 -0.44
C LEU A 131 -3.60 -6.52 -1.02
N SER A 132 -3.72 -7.84 -0.97
CA SER A 132 -2.94 -8.79 -1.77
C SER A 132 -3.87 -9.77 -2.47
N ILE A 133 -3.48 -10.24 -3.65
CA ILE A 133 -4.26 -11.17 -4.46
C ILE A 133 -3.54 -12.52 -4.52
N GLU A 134 -4.25 -13.58 -4.17
CA GLU A 134 -3.84 -14.95 -4.47
C GLU A 134 -4.66 -15.45 -5.66
N ASN A 135 -3.97 -15.80 -6.75
CA ASN A 135 -4.56 -16.41 -7.93
C ASN A 135 -3.50 -17.17 -8.73
N ASN A 136 -3.45 -18.50 -8.58
CA ASN A 136 -2.64 -19.42 -9.39
C ASN A 136 -1.15 -19.02 -9.56
N GLY A 137 -0.55 -18.39 -8.53
CA GLY A 137 0.86 -17.99 -8.54
C GLY A 137 1.18 -16.75 -9.37
N VAL A 138 0.18 -16.00 -9.86
CA VAL A 138 0.39 -14.70 -10.51
C VAL A 138 0.66 -13.65 -9.45
N GLU A 139 1.74 -12.88 -9.64
CA GLU A 139 2.07 -11.74 -8.78
C GLU A 139 1.30 -10.50 -9.22
N TYR A 140 0.60 -9.87 -8.29
CA TYR A 140 -0.17 -8.64 -8.53
C TYR A 140 0.36 -7.49 -7.69
N ASP A 141 0.55 -6.35 -8.32
CA ASP A 141 0.76 -5.07 -7.67
C ASP A 141 -0.60 -4.48 -7.31
N CYS A 142 -0.86 -4.34 -6.01
CA CYS A 142 -2.12 -3.86 -5.46
C CYS A 142 -1.89 -2.53 -4.77
N ARG A 143 -2.63 -1.49 -5.15
CA ARG A 143 -2.45 -0.13 -4.65
C ARG A 143 -3.76 0.43 -4.15
N ASP A 144 -3.81 0.82 -2.89
CA ASP A 144 -4.89 1.64 -2.36
C ASP A 144 -4.84 3.00 -3.05
N ILE A 145 -5.94 3.40 -3.71
CA ILE A 145 -6.09 4.71 -4.36
C ILE A 145 -6.99 5.64 -3.56
N GLY A 146 -7.32 5.24 -2.34
CA GLY A 146 -8.09 6.01 -1.38
C GLY A 146 -9.46 5.42 -1.11
N GLY A 147 -10.13 6.12 -0.22
CA GLY A 147 -11.35 5.69 0.39
C GLY A 147 -12.05 6.84 1.07
N GLY A 148 -13.27 6.59 1.52
CA GLY A 148 -14.07 7.58 2.22
C GLY A 148 -15.16 6.89 3.01
N GLY A 149 -15.53 7.51 4.12
CA GLY A 149 -16.47 6.92 5.06
C GLY A 149 -17.05 7.94 6.01
N SER A 150 -18.18 7.58 6.57
CA SER A 150 -18.89 8.30 7.63
C SER A 150 -19.81 7.33 8.37
N ASP A 151 -20.12 7.62 9.64
CA ASP A 151 -21.18 6.96 10.42
C ASP A 151 -21.14 5.43 10.41
N GLY A 152 -19.96 4.85 10.65
CA GLY A 152 -19.83 3.39 10.73
C GLY A 152 -19.61 2.70 9.37
N HIS A 153 -19.60 3.44 8.26
CA HIS A 153 -19.27 2.93 6.93
C HIS A 153 -17.94 3.51 6.44
N MET A 154 -17.08 2.67 5.87
CA MET A 154 -15.87 3.05 5.16
C MET A 154 -15.80 2.30 3.84
N SER A 155 -15.30 2.96 2.80
CA SER A 155 -15.02 2.35 1.51
C SER A 155 -13.55 2.49 1.17
N HIS A 156 -12.96 1.45 0.59
CA HIS A 156 -11.59 1.44 0.05
C HIS A 156 -11.63 1.02 -1.41
N THR A 157 -10.78 1.67 -2.23
CA THR A 157 -10.66 1.34 -3.64
C THR A 157 -9.21 0.99 -3.95
N TYR A 158 -9.02 -0.15 -4.59
CA TYR A 158 -7.69 -0.66 -4.95
C TYR A 158 -7.55 -0.79 -6.45
N THR A 159 -6.40 -0.38 -6.98
CA THR A 159 -5.98 -0.73 -8.33
C THR A 159 -5.07 -1.95 -8.29
N VAL A 160 -5.34 -2.91 -9.16
CA VAL A 160 -4.63 -4.19 -9.27
C VAL A 160 -4.05 -4.33 -10.67
N SER A 161 -2.75 -4.59 -10.77
CA SER A 161 -2.04 -4.81 -12.03
C SER A 161 -1.11 -6.03 -11.94
N PRO A 162 -1.09 -6.94 -12.94
CA PRO A 162 -1.89 -6.96 -14.16
C PRO A 162 -3.41 -7.10 -13.89
N PRO A 163 -4.30 -6.88 -14.88
CA PRO A 163 -5.74 -7.03 -14.65
C PRO A 163 -6.07 -8.45 -14.16
N LEU A 164 -6.98 -8.52 -13.18
CA LEU A 164 -7.55 -9.77 -12.68
C LEU A 164 -8.31 -10.50 -13.81
N PRO A 165 -8.41 -11.84 -13.74
CA PRO A 165 -9.17 -12.61 -14.73
C PRO A 165 -10.65 -12.24 -14.70
N ASP A 166 -11.34 -12.52 -15.80
CA ASP A 166 -12.79 -12.37 -15.87
C ASP A 166 -13.53 -13.45 -15.07
N ASP A 167 -12.96 -14.66 -15.03
CA ASP A 167 -13.37 -15.72 -14.12
C ASP A 167 -12.66 -15.53 -12.78
N MET A 168 -13.44 -15.13 -11.79
CA MET A 168 -12.95 -14.78 -10.47
C MET A 168 -12.93 -15.98 -9.50
N SER A 169 -13.35 -17.17 -9.93
CA SER A 169 -13.53 -18.34 -9.05
C SER A 169 -12.27 -18.74 -8.26
N ALA A 170 -11.08 -18.60 -8.86
CA ALA A 170 -9.81 -18.91 -8.23
C ALA A 170 -9.19 -17.73 -7.44
N VAL A 171 -9.83 -16.55 -7.46
CA VAL A 171 -9.28 -15.34 -6.84
C VAL A 171 -9.64 -15.29 -5.35
N LYS A 172 -8.63 -15.03 -4.53
CA LYS A 172 -8.80 -14.67 -3.12
C LYS A 172 -8.22 -13.28 -2.88
N PHE A 173 -8.99 -12.47 -2.15
CA PHE A 173 -8.56 -11.16 -1.67
C PHE A 173 -8.07 -11.29 -0.24
N LEU A 174 -6.81 -10.97 0.01
CA LEU A 174 -6.19 -11.00 1.33
C LEU A 174 -5.99 -9.57 1.79
N PHE A 175 -6.53 -9.24 2.96
CA PHE A 175 -6.43 -7.91 3.54
C PHE A 175 -5.65 -7.96 4.85
N LYS A 176 -4.72 -7.03 5.01
CA LYS A 176 -3.94 -6.86 6.24
C LYS A 176 -4.02 -5.41 6.69
N GLU A 177 -4.36 -5.21 7.96
CA GLU A 177 -4.47 -3.88 8.54
C GLU A 177 -3.15 -3.46 9.19
N TYR A 178 -2.81 -2.19 8.98
CA TYR A 178 -1.67 -1.53 9.58
C TYR A 178 -2.08 -0.25 10.28
N LYS A 179 -1.38 0.07 11.38
CA LYS A 179 -1.59 1.30 12.14
C LYS A 179 -1.08 2.54 11.39
N GLU A 180 0.03 2.39 10.67
CA GLU A 180 0.67 3.47 9.92
C GLU A 180 1.12 2.98 8.53
N PRO A 181 0.93 3.76 7.45
CA PRO A 181 1.22 3.32 6.08
C PRO A 181 2.71 3.03 5.82
N LEU A 182 3.58 3.87 6.40
CA LEU A 182 5.01 3.85 6.14
C LEU A 182 5.76 2.84 7.01
N GLN A 183 5.36 2.71 8.27
CA GLN A 183 5.99 1.79 9.21
C GLN A 183 5.44 0.36 9.09
N ARG A 184 4.25 0.20 8.47
CA ARG A 184 3.56 -1.09 8.27
C ARG A 184 3.54 -1.96 9.53
N VAL A 185 3.28 -1.33 10.68
CA VAL A 185 3.10 -2.03 11.96
C VAL A 185 1.75 -2.73 11.93
N PRO A 186 1.69 -4.08 11.90
CA PRO A 186 0.42 -4.80 11.81
C PRO A 186 -0.40 -4.58 13.07
N THR A 187 -1.70 -4.38 12.93
CA THR A 187 -2.62 -4.31 14.08
C THR A 187 -3.02 -5.70 14.57
N GLY A 188 -2.88 -6.70 13.70
CA GLY A 188 -3.30 -8.08 13.93
C GLY A 188 -4.57 -8.47 13.17
N ILE A 189 -5.29 -7.50 12.58
CA ILE A 189 -6.44 -7.78 11.71
C ILE A 189 -5.92 -8.25 10.35
N GLU A 190 -6.23 -9.50 10.01
CA GLU A 190 -6.00 -10.11 8.71
C GLU A 190 -7.21 -10.98 8.34
N PHE A 191 -7.69 -10.87 7.10
CA PHE A 191 -8.81 -11.66 6.63
C PHE A 191 -8.72 -11.95 5.13
N VAL A 192 -9.43 -13.01 4.72
CA VAL A 192 -9.48 -13.49 3.35
C VAL A 192 -10.92 -13.55 2.88
N ILE A 193 -11.19 -12.98 1.71
CA ILE A 193 -12.47 -13.11 1.02
C ILE A 193 -12.23 -13.90 -0.27
N ALA A 194 -12.79 -15.11 -0.34
CA ALA A 194 -12.76 -15.96 -1.53
C ALA A 194 -14.04 -15.75 -2.35
N VAL A 195 -13.91 -15.77 -3.68
CA VAL A 195 -15.05 -15.59 -4.58
C VAL A 195 -15.86 -16.89 -4.75
N ALA A 196 -15.18 -18.04 -4.80
CA ALA A 196 -15.79 -19.36 -4.74
C ALA A 196 -15.61 -19.98 -3.34
N GLU A 197 -16.63 -20.70 -2.88
CA GLU A 197 -16.58 -21.58 -1.69
C GLU A 197 -16.14 -22.99 -2.08
#